data_AF-A0A2T4WLC9-F1
#
_entry.id   AF-A0A2T4WLC9-F1
#
_cell.length_a   1.000
_cell.length_b   1.000
_cell.length_c   1.000
_cell.angle_alpha   90.00
_cell.angle_beta   90.00
_cell.angle_gamma   90.00
#
_symmetry.space_group_name_H-M   'P 1'
#
loop_
_entity.id
_entity.type
_entity.pdbx_description
1 polymer ?
#
loop_
_entity_poly.entity_id
_entity_poly.type
_entity_poly.pdbx_seq_one_letter_code
_entity_poly.pdbx_strand_id
1 'polypeptide(L)'
;MANRPLILVCNDDGITAPGIRNLISVVNQLGDVVVVAPDSPQSAMGHAITINGILRCDPIKIDDGPQKEYSCSGTPVDCVKLAVNEILDRKPDLVVSGINHGSNSSVNVLYSGTMSAAMEGCLEGIPSIGFSLCDFSWQANFEEALPFIKRICESVLEKGLSAKTVLNVNIPQFKGEAYKGIKVCRQANGNWEEEFDRREDPRSRNYFWLTGKFVDYDKGDDTDEWALANNFISMVPMTSDLTAHHLIGTMKNWEL
;
A
#
# COMPACT_ATOMS: atom_id res chain seq x y z
N MET A 1 -15.28 -16.59 -24.46
CA MET A 1 -15.50 -16.02 -23.12
C MET A 1 -14.25 -15.20 -22.81
N ALA A 2 -14.36 -13.92 -22.47
CA ALA A 2 -13.19 -13.16 -22.05
C ALA A 2 -12.63 -13.82 -20.78
N ASN A 3 -11.31 -14.05 -20.73
CA ASN A 3 -10.67 -14.58 -19.52
C ASN A 3 -10.96 -13.62 -18.36
N ARG A 4 -11.32 -14.16 -17.20
CA ARG A 4 -11.44 -13.37 -15.97
C ARG A 4 -10.09 -12.73 -15.65
N PRO A 5 -10.04 -11.48 -15.15
CA PRO A 5 -8.78 -10.86 -14.77
C PRO A 5 -8.15 -11.63 -13.61
N LEU A 6 -6.83 -11.82 -13.63
CA LEU A 6 -6.06 -12.37 -12.51
C LEU A 6 -5.62 -11.21 -11.61
N ILE A 7 -5.94 -11.29 -10.33
CA ILE A 7 -5.63 -10.24 -9.35
C ILE A 7 -4.71 -10.83 -8.29
N LEU A 8 -3.54 -10.21 -8.12
CA LEU A 8 -2.61 -10.53 -7.04
C LEU A 8 -2.90 -9.63 -5.84
N VAL A 9 -3.07 -10.23 -4.66
CA VAL A 9 -3.30 -9.53 -3.40
C VAL A 9 -2.12 -9.73 -2.45
N CYS A 10 -1.65 -8.64 -1.85
CA CYS A 10 -0.60 -8.65 -0.83
C CYS A 10 -0.97 -7.67 0.31
N ASN A 11 -0.21 -7.64 1.40
CA ASN A 11 -0.20 -6.57 2.40
C ASN A 11 1.12 -6.60 3.18
N ASP A 12 1.20 -5.78 4.23
CA ASP A 12 2.28 -5.75 5.23
C ASP A 12 1.81 -6.10 6.65
N ASP A 13 0.52 -6.12 6.94
CA ASP A 13 -0.02 -6.55 8.24
C ASP A 13 -0.02 -8.08 8.46
N GLY A 14 0.26 -8.84 7.39
CA GLY A 14 0.28 -10.30 7.38
C GLY A 14 -1.00 -10.94 6.84
N ILE A 15 -0.90 -12.19 6.41
CA ILE A 15 -1.93 -12.86 5.60
C ILE A 15 -3.29 -13.02 6.30
N THR A 16 -3.33 -13.06 7.63
CA THR A 16 -4.56 -13.22 8.41
C THR A 16 -5.20 -11.88 8.85
N ALA A 17 -4.60 -10.74 8.50
CA ALA A 17 -5.07 -9.43 8.95
C ALA A 17 -6.48 -9.07 8.43
N PRO A 18 -7.35 -8.44 9.23
CA PRO A 18 -8.70 -8.06 8.83
C PRO A 18 -8.75 -7.22 7.55
N GLY A 19 -7.78 -6.32 7.37
CA GLY A 19 -7.68 -5.48 6.19
C GLY A 19 -7.51 -6.25 4.88
N ILE A 20 -6.61 -7.24 4.83
CA ILE A 20 -6.43 -8.07 3.63
C ILE A 20 -7.61 -9.02 3.40
N ARG A 21 -8.24 -9.53 4.47
CA ARG A 21 -9.46 -10.34 4.35
C ARG A 21 -10.61 -9.56 3.70
N ASN A 22 -10.78 -8.28 4.09
CA ASN A 22 -11.76 -7.38 3.48
C ASN A 22 -11.41 -7.03 2.03
N LEU A 23 -10.12 -6.84 1.71
CA LEU A 23 -9.69 -6.62 0.33
C LEU A 23 -10.02 -7.82 -0.57
N ILE A 24 -9.71 -9.03 -0.09
CA ILE A 24 -9.98 -10.30 -0.79
C ILE A 24 -11.48 -10.46 -1.08
N SER A 25 -12.34 -10.18 -0.10
CA SER A 25 -13.80 -10.31 -0.27
C SER A 25 -14.35 -9.41 -1.39
N VAL A 26 -13.73 -8.24 -1.61
CA VAL A 26 -14.06 -7.32 -2.69
C VAL A 26 -13.51 -7.84 -4.02
N VAL A 27 -12.23 -8.15 -4.11
CA VAL A 27 -11.59 -8.48 -5.40
C VAL A 27 -11.93 -9.87 -5.92
N ASN A 28 -12.37 -10.79 -5.05
CA ASN A 28 -12.96 -12.08 -5.46
C ASN A 28 -14.19 -11.91 -6.36
N GLN A 29 -14.90 -10.79 -6.26
CA GLN A 29 -16.04 -10.49 -7.12
C GLN A 29 -15.59 -10.07 -8.53
N LEU A 30 -14.33 -9.66 -8.71
CA LEU A 30 -13.83 -9.02 -9.92
C LEU A 30 -13.05 -9.99 -10.83
N GLY A 31 -12.36 -10.96 -10.24
CA GLY A 31 -11.40 -11.79 -10.99
C GLY A 31 -11.08 -13.12 -10.33
N ASP A 32 -10.08 -13.80 -10.89
CA ASP A 32 -9.43 -14.94 -10.25
C ASP A 32 -8.34 -14.38 -9.32
N VAL A 33 -8.33 -14.80 -8.06
CA VAL A 33 -7.52 -14.16 -7.01
C VAL A 33 -6.44 -15.11 -6.51
N VAL A 34 -5.22 -14.58 -6.41
CA VAL A 34 -4.12 -15.22 -5.70
C VAL A 34 -3.59 -14.26 -4.66
N VAL A 35 -3.44 -14.76 -3.43
CA VAL A 35 -2.96 -14.01 -2.28
C VAL A 35 -1.57 -14.51 -1.94
N VAL A 36 -0.59 -13.61 -1.92
CA VAL A 36 0.75 -13.90 -1.41
C VAL A 36 1.09 -12.79 -0.43
N ALA A 37 1.21 -13.12 0.85
CA ALA A 37 1.40 -12.13 1.90
C ALA A 37 2.35 -12.65 2.99
N PRO A 38 2.98 -11.74 3.77
CA PRO A 38 3.86 -12.12 4.86
C PRO A 38 3.17 -13.00 5.91
N ASP A 39 3.94 -13.90 6.53
CA ASP A 39 3.51 -14.76 7.64
C ASP A 39 3.41 -14.03 9.00
N SER A 40 3.90 -12.79 9.04
CA SER A 40 4.02 -11.94 10.22
C SER A 40 3.94 -10.46 9.83
N PRO A 41 3.56 -9.55 10.74
CA PRO A 41 3.54 -8.12 10.45
C PRO A 41 4.94 -7.59 10.04
N GLN A 42 4.99 -6.82 8.97
CA GLN A 42 6.18 -6.22 8.35
C GLN A 42 6.05 -4.69 8.23
N SER A 43 5.38 -4.03 9.20
CA SER A 43 5.19 -2.58 9.19
C SER A 43 6.53 -1.83 9.20
N ALA A 44 6.58 -0.67 8.53
CA ALA A 44 7.74 0.23 8.45
C ALA A 44 9.01 -0.37 7.81
N MET A 45 8.89 -1.48 7.08
CA MET A 45 10.02 -2.08 6.35
C MET A 45 10.40 -1.31 5.09
N GLY A 46 9.56 -0.36 4.63
CA GLY A 46 9.71 0.30 3.34
C GLY A 46 9.83 -0.71 2.19
N HIS A 47 10.64 -0.38 1.18
CA HIS A 47 10.82 -1.20 -0.02
C HIS A 47 11.97 -2.23 0.15
N ALA A 48 12.04 -2.86 1.33
CA ALA A 48 13.07 -3.85 1.64
C ALA A 48 12.89 -5.15 0.84
N ILE A 49 14.00 -5.83 0.55
CA ILE A 49 14.03 -7.16 -0.10
C ILE A 49 14.98 -8.10 0.63
N THR A 50 14.70 -9.39 0.58
CA THR A 50 15.54 -10.42 1.19
C THR A 50 16.62 -10.91 0.22
N ILE A 51 17.87 -10.46 0.40
CA ILE A 51 19.01 -10.90 -0.43
C ILE A 51 19.84 -12.00 0.26
N ASN A 52 20.12 -11.83 1.56
CA ASN A 52 21.05 -12.68 2.31
C ASN A 52 20.34 -13.73 3.17
N GLY A 53 19.13 -14.16 2.76
CA GLY A 53 18.29 -15.09 3.51
C GLY A 53 17.56 -16.07 2.59
N ILE A 54 17.01 -17.12 3.17
CA ILE A 54 16.16 -18.08 2.45
C ILE A 54 14.72 -17.61 2.58
N LEU A 55 14.04 -17.46 1.44
CA LEU A 55 12.60 -17.22 1.39
C LEU A 55 11.85 -18.55 1.39
N ARG A 56 10.79 -18.63 2.20
CA ARG A 56 9.80 -19.70 2.15
C ARG A 56 8.47 -19.13 1.69
N CYS A 57 7.76 -19.88 0.86
CA CYS A 57 6.42 -19.53 0.43
C CYS A 57 5.60 -20.80 0.29
N ASP A 58 4.67 -20.99 1.22
CA ASP A 58 3.94 -22.24 1.37
C ASP A 58 2.44 -21.98 1.11
N PRO A 59 1.76 -22.86 0.34
CA PRO A 59 0.33 -22.75 0.15
C PRO A 59 -0.40 -22.99 1.47
N ILE A 60 -1.40 -22.16 1.75
CA ILE A 60 -2.23 -22.25 2.94
C ILE A 60 -3.71 -22.18 2.58
N LYS A 61 -4.57 -22.50 3.54
CA LYS A 61 -6.01 -22.32 3.43
C LYS A 61 -6.53 -21.66 4.71
N ILE A 62 -6.94 -20.40 4.62
CA ILE A 62 -7.51 -19.65 5.76
C ILE A 62 -9.03 -19.80 5.81
N ASP A 63 -9.68 -19.76 4.66
CA ASP A 63 -11.14 -19.85 4.52
C ASP A 63 -11.56 -20.70 3.31
N ASP A 64 -12.86 -20.82 3.08
CA ASP A 64 -13.45 -21.55 1.95
C ASP A 64 -13.72 -20.65 0.73
N GLY A 65 -13.07 -19.49 0.66
CA GLY A 65 -13.14 -18.60 -0.48
C GLY A 65 -12.49 -19.19 -1.75
N PRO A 66 -12.80 -18.62 -2.93
CA PRO A 66 -12.31 -19.14 -4.21
C PRO A 66 -10.83 -18.83 -4.49
N GLN A 67 -10.19 -17.97 -3.68
CA GLN A 67 -8.81 -17.55 -3.86
C GLN A 67 -7.80 -18.65 -3.50
N LYS A 68 -6.63 -18.62 -4.14
CA LYS A 68 -5.46 -19.38 -3.70
C LYS A 68 -4.61 -18.52 -2.77
N GLU A 69 -4.04 -19.10 -1.73
CA GLU A 69 -3.33 -18.33 -0.70
C GLU A 69 -1.98 -18.94 -0.38
N TYR A 70 -0.98 -18.08 -0.21
CA TYR A 70 0.40 -18.46 0.08
C TYR A 70 0.96 -17.57 1.19
N SER A 71 1.49 -18.20 2.23
CA SER A 71 2.18 -17.51 3.32
C SER A 71 3.66 -17.39 2.97
N CYS A 72 4.23 -16.19 3.03
CA CYS A 72 5.63 -15.95 2.72
C CYS A 72 6.41 -15.50 3.95
N SER A 73 7.63 -16.01 4.12
CA SER A 73 8.54 -15.59 5.21
C SER A 73 9.28 -14.28 4.92
N GLY A 74 9.00 -13.65 3.78
CA GLY A 74 9.70 -12.46 3.28
C GLY A 74 8.92 -11.17 3.54
N THR A 75 9.44 -10.10 2.96
CA THR A 75 8.81 -8.78 2.93
C THR A 75 7.61 -8.76 1.95
N PRO A 76 6.76 -7.72 1.99
CA PRO A 76 5.70 -7.52 0.99
C PRO A 76 6.25 -7.48 -0.45
N VAL A 77 7.45 -6.95 -0.65
CA VAL A 77 8.13 -6.91 -1.96
C VAL A 77 8.53 -8.32 -2.40
N ASP A 78 9.12 -9.11 -1.49
CA ASP A 78 9.47 -10.50 -1.75
C ASP A 78 8.21 -11.33 -2.12
N CYS A 79 7.07 -11.05 -1.48
CA CYS A 79 5.79 -11.68 -1.80
C CYS A 79 5.38 -11.44 -3.26
N VAL A 80 5.44 -10.18 -3.72
CA VAL A 80 5.10 -9.83 -5.11
C VAL A 80 6.08 -10.45 -6.10
N LYS A 81 7.38 -10.41 -5.81
CA LYS A 81 8.41 -11.03 -6.66
C LYS A 81 8.21 -12.54 -6.79
N LEU A 82 8.02 -13.24 -5.68
CA LEU A 82 7.76 -14.68 -5.69
C LEU A 82 6.45 -15.01 -6.41
N ALA A 83 5.41 -14.21 -6.20
CA ALA A 83 4.14 -14.39 -6.86
C ALA A 83 4.31 -14.36 -8.39
N VAL A 84 4.89 -13.28 -8.90
CA VAL A 84 5.01 -13.04 -10.35
C VAL A 84 5.96 -14.02 -11.03
N ASN A 85 7.05 -14.42 -10.36
CA ASN A 85 8.10 -15.22 -11.00
C ASN A 85 7.93 -16.73 -10.81
N GLU A 86 7.35 -17.20 -9.71
CA GLU A 86 7.35 -18.63 -9.34
C GLU A 86 5.96 -19.23 -9.08
N ILE A 87 4.98 -18.42 -8.67
CA ILE A 87 3.67 -18.94 -8.22
C ILE A 87 2.60 -18.80 -9.30
N LEU A 88 2.58 -17.67 -10.02
CA LEU A 88 1.56 -17.38 -11.02
C LEU A 88 1.95 -17.94 -12.39
N ASP A 89 1.02 -18.67 -13.02
CA ASP A 89 1.22 -19.20 -14.38
C ASP A 89 1.19 -18.11 -15.48
N ARG A 90 0.71 -16.92 -15.13
CA ARG A 90 0.65 -15.75 -16.01
C ARG A 90 0.79 -14.47 -15.21
N LYS A 91 1.22 -13.40 -15.89
CA LYS A 91 1.24 -12.06 -15.31
C LYS A 91 -0.17 -11.67 -14.84
N PRO A 92 -0.34 -11.16 -13.60
CA PRO A 92 -1.62 -10.67 -13.14
C PRO A 92 -2.00 -9.39 -13.88
N ASP A 93 -3.30 -9.16 -13.99
CA ASP A 93 -3.91 -7.98 -14.62
C ASP A 93 -3.96 -6.79 -13.65
N LEU A 94 -3.89 -7.06 -12.35
CA LEU A 94 -3.89 -6.06 -11.27
C LEU A 94 -3.14 -6.59 -10.05
N VAL A 95 -2.33 -5.74 -9.42
CA VAL A 95 -1.84 -5.95 -8.05
C VAL A 95 -2.57 -5.01 -7.10
N VAL A 96 -3.12 -5.55 -6.01
CA VAL A 96 -3.67 -4.75 -4.92
C VAL A 96 -2.95 -5.06 -3.61
N SER A 97 -2.64 -4.03 -2.84
CA SER A 97 -2.03 -4.18 -1.52
C SER A 97 -2.86 -3.52 -0.42
N GLY A 98 -2.99 -4.18 0.73
CA GLY A 98 -3.71 -3.68 1.90
C GLY A 98 -4.89 -4.57 2.29
N ILE A 99 -5.96 -4.04 2.89
CA ILE A 99 -6.12 -2.65 3.36
C ILE A 99 -5.28 -2.45 4.62
N ASN A 100 -4.34 -1.51 4.61
CA ASN A 100 -3.51 -1.22 5.77
C ASN A 100 -4.30 -0.60 6.93
N HIS A 101 -3.94 -0.92 8.16
CA HIS A 101 -4.38 -0.21 9.36
C HIS A 101 -3.51 1.02 9.61
N GLY A 102 -4.02 2.21 9.29
CA GLY A 102 -3.31 3.48 9.39
C GLY A 102 -3.04 4.11 8.03
N SER A 103 -2.78 5.42 8.03
CA SER A 103 -2.58 6.20 6.80
C SER A 103 -1.17 6.03 6.23
N ASN A 104 -1.08 5.88 4.91
CA ASN A 104 0.14 5.93 4.11
C ASN A 104 0.16 7.18 3.20
N SER A 105 -0.53 8.24 3.60
CA SER A 105 -0.55 9.55 2.94
C SER A 105 0.75 10.34 3.17
N SER A 106 0.99 11.35 2.32
CA SER A 106 2.17 12.20 2.39
C SER A 106 3.47 11.38 2.42
N VAL A 107 4.47 11.80 3.19
CA VAL A 107 5.78 11.14 3.30
C VAL A 107 5.72 9.70 3.81
N ASN A 108 4.62 9.29 4.48
CA ASN A 108 4.48 7.93 5.03
C ASN A 108 4.57 6.85 3.96
N VAL A 109 4.23 7.20 2.72
CA VAL A 109 4.33 6.30 1.57
C VAL A 109 5.72 5.68 1.39
N LEU A 110 6.79 6.39 1.78
CA LEU A 110 8.17 5.91 1.62
C LEU A 110 8.51 4.76 2.57
N TYR A 111 7.81 4.67 3.71
CA TYR A 111 8.05 3.67 4.76
C TYR A 111 7.00 2.55 4.73
N SER A 112 5.98 2.70 3.89
CA SER A 112 4.83 1.80 3.80
C SER A 112 5.18 0.49 3.11
N GLY A 113 4.98 -0.63 3.82
CA GLY A 113 5.08 -1.98 3.23
C GLY A 113 3.95 -2.23 2.23
N THR A 114 2.75 -1.71 2.50
CA THR A 114 1.60 -1.75 1.60
C THR A 114 1.92 -1.13 0.24
N MET A 115 2.44 0.11 0.26
CA MET A 115 2.77 0.82 -0.98
C MET A 115 4.01 0.25 -1.63
N SER A 116 4.92 -0.35 -0.87
CA SER A 116 6.07 -1.09 -1.38
C SER A 116 5.66 -2.29 -2.22
N ALA A 117 4.69 -3.11 -1.77
CA ALA A 117 4.14 -4.20 -2.58
C ALA A 117 3.46 -3.70 -3.86
N ALA A 118 2.65 -2.62 -3.77
CA ALA A 118 2.02 -2.05 -4.95
C ALA A 118 3.04 -1.42 -5.93
N MET A 119 4.10 -0.79 -5.41
CA MET A 119 5.18 -0.23 -6.22
C MET A 119 5.96 -1.32 -6.95
N GLU A 120 6.19 -2.46 -6.30
CA GLU A 120 6.84 -3.62 -6.93
C GLU A 120 6.01 -4.15 -8.11
N GLY A 121 4.69 -4.28 -7.95
CA GLY A 121 3.80 -4.63 -9.08
C GLY A 121 3.90 -3.64 -10.24
N CYS A 122 3.99 -2.34 -9.93
CA CYS A 122 4.19 -1.28 -10.90
C CYS A 122 5.55 -1.38 -11.62
N LEU A 123 6.63 -1.73 -10.93
CA LEU A 123 7.96 -1.98 -11.51
C LEU A 123 7.96 -3.16 -12.47
N GLU A 124 7.20 -4.21 -12.15
CA GLU A 124 6.93 -5.34 -13.05
C GLU A 124 6.02 -4.95 -14.23
N GLY A 125 5.55 -3.70 -14.31
CA GLY A 125 4.67 -3.21 -15.36
C GLY A 125 3.25 -3.76 -15.25
N ILE A 126 2.75 -3.93 -14.02
CA ILE A 126 1.38 -4.33 -13.70
C ILE A 126 0.66 -3.12 -13.09
N PRO A 127 -0.56 -2.77 -13.53
CA PRO A 127 -1.38 -1.79 -12.83
C PRO A 127 -1.51 -2.16 -11.35
N SER A 128 -1.24 -1.21 -10.46
CA SER A 128 -1.10 -1.50 -9.04
C SER A 128 -1.77 -0.45 -8.15
N ILE A 129 -2.36 -0.89 -7.03
CA ILE A 129 -3.07 -0.02 -6.08
C ILE A 129 -2.71 -0.43 -4.65
N GLY A 130 -2.33 0.53 -3.81
CA GLY A 130 -2.26 0.34 -2.36
C GLY A 130 -3.45 1.01 -1.68
N PHE A 131 -4.08 0.30 -0.75
CA PHE A 131 -5.22 0.77 0.03
C PHE A 131 -4.85 0.86 1.51
N SER A 132 -5.26 1.95 2.14
CA SER A 132 -5.01 2.22 3.56
C SER A 132 -6.23 2.87 4.18
N LEU A 133 -6.65 2.39 5.35
CA LEU A 133 -7.73 2.99 6.13
C LEU A 133 -7.10 3.81 7.26
N CYS A 134 -7.49 5.07 7.42
CA CYS A 134 -6.99 5.97 8.46
C CYS A 134 -7.55 5.62 9.86
N ASP A 135 -7.49 4.34 10.22
CA ASP A 135 -7.87 3.78 11.51
C ASP A 135 -6.84 2.70 11.90
N PHE A 136 -6.13 2.92 13.01
CA PHE A 136 -5.11 2.00 13.52
C PHE A 136 -5.71 0.82 14.31
N SER A 137 -7.03 0.82 14.56
CA SER A 137 -7.70 -0.26 15.28
C SER A 137 -7.68 -1.55 14.48
N TRP A 138 -7.29 -2.66 15.11
CA TRP A 138 -7.44 -4.00 14.53
C TRP A 138 -8.91 -4.36 14.26
N GLN A 139 -9.84 -3.69 14.97
CA GLN A 139 -11.29 -3.84 14.80
C GLN A 139 -11.88 -2.71 13.94
N ALA A 140 -11.07 -2.06 13.09
CA ALA A 140 -11.54 -1.02 12.20
C ALA A 140 -12.70 -1.51 11.31
N ASN A 141 -13.67 -0.63 11.07
CA ASN A 141 -14.80 -0.94 10.20
C ASN A 141 -14.47 -0.55 8.75
N PHE A 142 -14.40 -1.55 7.87
CA PHE A 142 -14.12 -1.37 6.45
C PHE A 142 -15.38 -1.28 5.58
N GLU A 143 -16.56 -1.58 6.12
CA GLU A 143 -17.80 -1.83 5.35
C GLU A 143 -18.12 -0.71 4.35
N GLU A 144 -18.10 0.54 4.82
CA GLU A 144 -18.40 1.73 4.01
C GLU A 144 -17.34 1.99 2.93
N ALA A 145 -16.12 1.49 3.11
CA ALA A 145 -15.02 1.65 2.17
C ALA A 145 -15.08 0.66 1.00
N LEU A 146 -15.63 -0.53 1.22
CA LEU A 146 -15.60 -1.64 0.25
C LEU A 146 -16.20 -1.29 -1.12
N PRO A 147 -17.33 -0.58 -1.23
CA PRO A 147 -17.88 -0.19 -2.53
C PRO A 147 -16.94 0.73 -3.34
N PHE A 148 -16.19 1.59 -2.65
CA PHE A 148 -15.24 2.49 -3.29
C PHE A 148 -13.99 1.74 -3.76
N ILE A 149 -13.46 0.83 -2.93
CA ILE A 149 -12.35 -0.06 -3.30
C ILE A 149 -12.72 -0.85 -4.56
N LYS A 150 -13.91 -1.47 -4.57
CA LYS A 150 -14.42 -2.21 -5.72
C LYS A 150 -14.42 -1.36 -6.98
N ARG A 151 -15.02 -0.17 -6.92
CA ARG A 151 -15.14 0.77 -8.04
C ARG A 151 -13.77 1.22 -8.57
N ILE A 152 -12.79 1.45 -7.69
CA ILE A 152 -11.43 1.83 -8.09
C ILE A 152 -10.76 0.66 -8.82
N CYS A 153 -10.82 -0.55 -8.27
CA CYS A 153 -10.27 -1.75 -8.91
C CYS A 153 -10.91 -2.02 -10.28
N GLU A 154 -12.23 -1.96 -10.38
CA GLU A 154 -12.97 -2.09 -11.65
C GLU A 154 -12.51 -1.05 -12.67
N SER A 155 -12.38 0.22 -12.25
CA SER A 155 -11.94 1.30 -13.13
C SER A 155 -10.52 1.08 -13.65
N VAL A 156 -9.61 0.57 -12.82
CA VAL A 156 -8.23 0.27 -13.23
C VAL A 156 -8.19 -0.95 -14.15
N LEU A 157 -8.96 -2.00 -13.88
CA LEU A 157 -9.06 -3.17 -14.75
C LEU A 157 -9.64 -2.82 -16.13
N GLU A 158 -10.61 -1.91 -16.19
CA GLU A 158 -11.25 -1.49 -17.45
C GLU A 158 -10.38 -0.53 -18.25
N LYS A 159 -9.79 0.48 -17.59
CA LYS A 159 -9.12 1.60 -18.26
C LYS A 159 -7.60 1.47 -18.30
N GLY A 160 -7.04 0.59 -17.49
CA GLY A 160 -5.60 0.50 -17.24
C GLY A 160 -5.06 1.68 -16.46
N LEU A 161 -3.74 1.70 -16.31
CA LEU A 161 -2.96 2.83 -15.81
C LEU A 161 -1.86 3.15 -16.83
N SER A 162 -1.38 4.40 -16.83
CA SER A 162 -0.18 4.75 -17.56
C SER A 162 1.01 3.91 -17.10
N ALA A 163 1.98 3.70 -17.99
CA ALA A 163 3.18 2.94 -17.67
C ALA A 163 3.85 3.49 -16.41
N LYS A 164 4.31 2.58 -15.54
CA LYS A 164 5.00 2.90 -14.27
C LYS A 164 4.19 3.81 -13.34
N THR A 165 2.87 3.62 -13.30
CA THR A 165 1.96 4.32 -12.39
C THR A 165 1.35 3.37 -11.38
N VAL A 166 1.40 3.75 -10.11
CA VAL A 166 0.74 3.09 -8.98
C VAL A 166 -0.22 4.07 -8.31
N LEU A 167 -1.35 3.59 -7.81
CA LEU A 167 -2.29 4.43 -7.04
C LEU A 167 -2.10 4.23 -5.55
N ASN A 168 -1.85 5.30 -4.79
CA ASN A 168 -1.92 5.33 -3.33
C ASN A 168 -3.30 5.83 -2.91
N VAL A 169 -4.10 4.98 -2.28
CA VAL A 169 -5.47 5.28 -1.86
C VAL A 169 -5.58 5.25 -0.35
N ASN A 170 -5.88 6.40 0.25
CA ASN A 170 -6.14 6.50 1.69
C ASN A 170 -7.61 6.84 1.93
N ILE A 171 -8.22 6.11 2.86
CA ILE A 171 -9.65 6.15 3.16
C ILE A 171 -9.80 6.72 4.57
N PRO A 172 -10.51 7.84 4.77
CA PRO A 172 -10.70 8.39 6.11
C PRO A 172 -11.52 7.42 6.97
N GLN A 173 -11.30 7.44 8.28
CA GLN A 173 -12.11 6.63 9.21
C GLN A 173 -13.59 7.00 9.08
N PHE A 174 -14.46 6.00 8.97
CA PHE A 174 -15.90 6.22 8.97
C PHE A 174 -16.37 6.67 10.36
N LYS A 175 -16.92 7.89 10.45
CA LYS A 175 -17.41 8.49 11.70
C LYS A 175 -18.93 8.70 11.71
N GLY A 176 -19.66 7.90 10.94
CA GLY A 176 -21.11 7.99 10.79
C GLY A 176 -21.59 8.92 9.67
N GLU A 177 -20.68 9.55 8.94
CA GLU A 177 -20.98 10.37 7.77
C GLU A 177 -20.47 9.69 6.49
N ALA A 178 -21.32 9.63 5.47
CA ALA A 178 -20.94 9.08 4.17
C ALA A 178 -19.76 9.85 3.57
N TYR A 179 -18.83 9.12 2.95
CA TYR A 179 -17.71 9.74 2.23
C TYR A 179 -18.24 10.67 1.13
N LYS A 180 -17.64 11.85 1.00
CA LYS A 180 -18.02 12.83 -0.03
C LYS A 180 -17.67 12.38 -1.45
N GLY A 181 -16.86 11.32 -1.58
CA GLY A 181 -16.44 10.72 -2.84
C GLY A 181 -14.93 10.45 -2.86
N ILE A 182 -14.44 10.06 -4.03
CA ILE A 182 -13.01 9.88 -4.31
C ILE A 182 -12.48 11.18 -4.90
N LYS A 183 -11.38 11.71 -4.35
CA LYS A 183 -10.69 12.90 -4.86
C LYS A 183 -9.30 12.50 -5.33
N VAL A 184 -9.03 12.75 -6.61
CA VAL A 184 -7.67 12.62 -7.16
C VAL A 184 -6.83 13.78 -6.61
N CYS A 185 -5.70 13.46 -6.00
CA CYS A 185 -4.86 14.41 -5.28
C CYS A 185 -3.40 14.27 -5.68
N ARG A 186 -2.58 15.27 -5.34
CA ARG A 186 -1.12 15.10 -5.22
C ARG A 186 -0.74 14.78 -3.78
N GLN A 187 0.47 14.26 -3.58
CA GLN A 187 1.04 14.04 -2.26
C GLN A 187 1.24 15.38 -1.53
N ALA A 188 0.78 15.49 -0.27
CA ALA A 188 1.01 16.66 0.59
C ALA A 188 2.48 16.81 0.95
N ASN A 189 2.95 18.07 1.04
CA ASN A 189 4.23 18.40 1.63
C ASN A 189 4.14 18.32 3.16
N GLY A 190 4.37 17.14 3.71
CA GLY A 190 4.43 16.90 5.15
C GLY A 190 5.69 16.14 5.55
N ASN A 191 6.09 16.29 6.81
CA ASN A 191 7.15 15.47 7.41
C ASN A 191 6.77 15.06 8.84
N TRP A 192 7.52 14.09 9.37
CA TRP A 192 7.53 13.85 10.81
C TRP A 192 8.58 14.76 11.45
N GLU A 193 8.14 15.57 12.41
CA GLU A 193 9.05 16.16 13.38
C GLU A 193 9.35 15.09 14.41
N GLU A 194 10.51 14.44 14.24
CA GLU A 194 10.94 13.29 15.04
C GLU A 194 11.35 13.72 16.45
N GLU A 195 10.96 12.89 17.42
CA GLU A 195 11.38 12.98 18.80
C GLU A 195 11.90 11.62 19.26
N PHE A 196 12.85 11.61 20.20
CA PHE A 196 13.35 10.37 20.80
C PHE A 196 13.06 10.36 22.29
N ASP A 197 12.19 9.46 22.73
CA ASP A 197 11.98 9.20 24.16
C ASP A 197 13.14 8.33 24.68
N ARG A 198 14.11 8.98 25.33
CA ARG A 198 15.28 8.35 25.94
C ARG A 198 14.93 7.77 27.30
N ARG A 199 15.20 6.48 27.48
CA ARG A 199 15.07 5.77 28.76
C ARG A 199 16.32 4.94 29.05
N GLU A 200 16.41 4.45 30.29
CA GLU A 200 17.49 3.55 30.72
C GLU A 200 16.92 2.17 31.09
N ASP A 201 17.64 1.12 30.68
CA ASP A 201 17.34 -0.24 31.12
C ASP A 201 17.84 -0.47 32.57
N PRO A 202 17.50 -1.60 33.22
CA PRO A 202 17.96 -1.89 34.58
C PRO A 202 19.49 -2.01 34.75
N ARG A 203 20.27 -1.96 33.66
CA ARG A 203 21.74 -1.97 33.65
C ARG A 203 22.31 -0.60 33.27
N SER A 204 21.50 0.46 33.35
CA SER A 204 21.86 1.85 33.01
C SER A 204 22.32 2.02 31.55
N ARG A 205 21.83 1.17 30.64
CA ARG A 205 22.04 1.35 29.20
C ARG A 205 20.89 2.14 28.61
N ASN A 206 21.23 3.15 27.83
CA ASN A 206 20.25 3.94 27.11
C ASN A 206 19.55 3.10 26.05
N TYR A 207 18.24 3.29 25.94
CA TYR A 207 17.45 2.92 24.77
C TYR A 207 16.50 4.06 24.43
N PHE A 208 16.04 4.08 23.18
CA PHE A 208 15.29 5.19 22.62
C PHE A 208 14.07 4.64 21.90
N TRP A 209 12.91 5.26 22.12
CA TRP A 209 11.76 5.08 21.26
C TRP A 209 11.72 6.23 20.26
N LEU A 210 11.67 5.91 18.96
CA LEU A 210 11.37 6.88 17.93
C LEU A 210 9.88 7.24 18.03
N THR A 211 9.62 8.52 18.27
CA THR A 211 8.30 9.13 18.31
C THR A 211 8.30 10.35 17.39
N GLY A 212 7.19 11.07 17.35
CA GLY A 212 7.14 12.35 16.66
C GLY A 212 5.73 12.80 16.41
N LYS A 213 5.61 13.90 15.69
CA LYS A 213 4.33 14.41 15.21
C LYS A 213 4.40 14.65 13.72
N PHE A 214 3.39 14.18 13.00
CA PHE A 214 3.22 14.55 11.60
C PHE A 214 2.85 16.03 11.49
N VAL A 215 3.58 16.76 10.67
CA VAL A 215 3.36 18.18 10.36
C VAL A 215 3.11 18.31 8.87
N ASP A 216 1.91 18.76 8.53
CA ASP A 216 1.54 19.16 7.17
C ASP A 216 1.91 20.63 6.95
N TYR A 217 2.84 20.89 6.03
CA TYR A 217 3.22 22.26 5.61
C TYR A 217 2.43 22.74 4.40
N ASP A 218 1.65 21.86 3.78
CA ASP A 218 0.85 22.19 2.63
C ASP A 218 -0.40 22.97 3.05
N LYS A 219 -0.86 23.83 2.15
CA LYS A 219 -2.09 24.62 2.33
C LYS A 219 -3.03 24.49 1.14
N GLY A 220 -2.67 23.65 0.17
CA GLY A 220 -3.48 23.35 -1.00
C GLY A 220 -4.71 22.52 -0.63
N ASP A 221 -5.76 22.67 -1.44
CA ASP A 221 -6.96 21.84 -1.39
C ASP A 221 -6.91 20.66 -2.37
N ASP A 222 -5.75 20.46 -2.99
CA ASP A 222 -5.45 19.42 -3.99
C ASP A 222 -4.58 18.28 -3.43
N THR A 223 -4.35 18.26 -2.11
CA THR A 223 -3.53 17.25 -1.43
C THR A 223 -4.33 16.09 -0.85
N ASP A 224 -3.66 14.97 -0.64
CA ASP A 224 -4.18 13.79 0.06
C ASP A 224 -4.59 14.12 1.51
N GLU A 225 -3.74 14.79 2.28
CA GLU A 225 -4.06 15.22 3.66
C GLU A 225 -5.31 16.11 3.72
N TRP A 226 -5.43 17.09 2.80
CA TRP A 226 -6.62 17.93 2.74
C TRP A 226 -7.87 17.11 2.40
N ALA A 227 -7.78 16.19 1.44
CA ALA A 227 -8.89 15.34 1.04
C ALA A 227 -9.39 14.48 2.21
N LEU A 228 -8.46 13.83 2.92
CA LEU A 228 -8.75 13.00 4.10
C LEU A 228 -9.41 13.83 5.21
N ALA A 229 -8.84 14.99 5.53
CA ALA A 229 -9.40 15.90 6.53
C ALA A 229 -10.81 16.41 6.18
N ASN A 230 -11.16 16.43 4.89
CA ASN A 230 -12.46 16.86 4.38
C ASN A 230 -13.43 15.72 4.08
N ASN A 231 -13.16 14.49 4.57
CA ASN A 231 -13.98 13.29 4.39
C ASN A 231 -14.12 12.83 2.92
N PHE A 232 -13.07 13.03 2.13
CA PHE A 232 -12.89 12.41 0.83
C PHE A 232 -11.92 11.23 0.93
N ILE A 233 -12.14 10.20 0.13
CA ILE A 233 -11.14 9.18 -0.14
C ILE A 233 -10.08 9.81 -1.03
N SER A 234 -8.83 9.86 -0.56
CA SER A 234 -7.72 10.39 -1.35
C SER A 234 -7.19 9.32 -2.31
N MET A 235 -6.87 9.73 -3.53
CA MET A 235 -6.25 8.86 -4.53
C MET A 235 -5.11 9.63 -5.22
N VAL A 236 -3.87 9.25 -4.92
CA VAL A 236 -2.68 9.88 -5.48
C VAL A 236 -2.05 8.95 -6.51
N PRO A 237 -1.98 9.34 -7.80
CA PRO A 237 -1.17 8.62 -8.78
C PRO A 237 0.31 8.92 -8.51
N MET A 238 1.11 7.87 -8.38
CA MET A 238 2.54 7.95 -8.09
C MET A 238 3.35 7.13 -9.09
N THR A 239 4.67 7.33 -9.07
CA THR A 239 5.64 6.59 -9.86
C THR A 239 6.89 6.27 -9.03
N SER A 240 7.70 5.31 -9.48
CA SER A 240 8.97 4.95 -8.84
C SER A 240 10.15 5.83 -9.28
N ASP A 241 9.98 6.66 -10.31
CA ASP A 241 11.00 7.60 -10.74
C ASP A 241 11.08 8.80 -9.78
N LEU A 242 12.05 8.74 -8.87
CA LEU A 242 12.34 9.80 -7.89
C LEU A 242 13.20 10.93 -8.45
N THR A 243 13.46 10.95 -9.77
CA THR A 243 14.23 12.02 -10.39
C THR A 243 13.51 13.35 -10.22
N ALA A 244 14.20 14.34 -9.64
CA ALA A 244 13.74 15.72 -9.59
C ALA A 244 13.83 16.37 -10.99
N HIS A 245 12.97 15.95 -11.93
CA HIS A 245 12.99 16.39 -13.33
C HIS A 245 13.02 17.91 -13.49
N HIS A 246 12.36 18.64 -12.59
CA HIS A 246 12.32 20.11 -12.56
C HIS A 246 13.70 20.75 -12.29
N LEU A 247 14.65 20.04 -11.67
CA LEU A 247 16.01 20.53 -11.39
C LEU A 247 17.01 20.20 -12.50
N ILE A 248 16.73 19.23 -13.37
CA ILE A 248 17.68 18.78 -14.41
C ILE A 248 18.13 19.95 -15.28
N GLY A 249 17.18 20.80 -15.72
CA GLY A 249 17.49 21.97 -16.55
C GLY A 249 18.46 22.93 -15.86
N THR A 250 18.26 23.17 -14.56
CA THR A 250 19.13 24.02 -13.74
C THR A 250 20.53 23.41 -13.57
N MET A 251 20.60 22.11 -13.27
CA MET A 251 21.87 21.41 -13.04
C MET A 251 22.71 21.26 -14.31
N LYS A 252 22.09 21.18 -15.49
CA LYS A 252 22.81 21.16 -16.78
C LYS A 252 23.62 22.43 -17.04
N ASN A 253 23.29 23.53 -16.38
CA ASN A 253 24.03 24.78 -16.48
C ASN A 253 25.17 24.88 -15.46
N TRP A 254 25.36 23.86 -14.61
CA TRP A 254 26.54 23.78 -13.77
C TRP A 254 27.72 23.41 -14.67
N GLU A 255 28.75 24.25 -14.75
CA GLU A 255 30.01 23.96 -15.44
C GLU A 255 30.82 22.89 -14.68
N LEU A 256 30.28 21.66 -14.61
CA LEU A 256 30.91 20.48 -14.00
C LEU A 256 31.84 19.74 -14.97
#